data_AF-A0A9P7XCN8-F1
#
_entry.id   AF-A0A9P7XCN8-F1
#
_cell.length_a   1.000
_cell.length_b   1.000
_cell.length_c   1.000
_cell.angle_alpha   90.00
_cell.angle_beta   90.00
_cell.angle_gamma   90.00
#
_symmetry.space_group_name_H-M   'P 1'
#
loop_
_entity.id
_entity.type
_entity.pdbx_description
1 polymer ?
#
loop_
_entity_poly.entity_id
_entity_poly.type
_entity_poly.pdbx_seq_one_letter_code
_entity_poly.pdbx_strand_id
1 'polypeptide(L)'
;MIGRLNQNLDVLLIFASLFSAVNTAFIVLTLASLSAPPSYRTDALTLMIMQVGNSTLTQGGLDPSFSPSRSAIRQNCTFFASLCTSIFATAGAVLAKQWLQSYERTGQTGSRQTQALLRTEKWIGAESWRLRPVVETLPTLLLISLALFYVALCDLLWSTSIPVALMVIAFTAIGAVFYGFMAIAATVDAFCPYQTAVSTAIREFALESKKFLLLRSDSWVEASMRLQARYPGLFRMAGNICMTVRGVWRFLKGCFVWR
;
A
#
# COMPACT_ATOMS: atom_id res chain seq x y z
N MET A 1 8.11 4.25 27.16
CA MET A 1 7.91 3.71 25.78
C MET A 1 6.55 3.05 25.61
N ILE A 2 6.24 2.00 26.38
CA ILE A 2 4.97 1.24 26.29
C ILE A 2 3.72 2.13 26.42
N GLY A 3 3.68 3.03 27.42
CA GLY A 3 2.56 3.97 27.59
C GLY A 3 2.31 4.85 26.36
N ARG A 4 3.37 5.31 25.68
CA ARG A 4 3.27 6.11 24.45
C ARG A 4 2.72 5.28 23.27
N LEU A 5 3.16 4.03 23.14
CA LEU A 5 2.63 3.11 22.12
C LEU A 5 1.14 2.83 22.34
N ASN A 6 0.75 2.60 23.60
CA ASN A 6 -0.65 2.34 23.95
C ASN A 6 -1.55 3.54 23.64
N GLN A 7 -1.12 4.76 24.01
CA GLN A 7 -1.85 6.00 23.66
C GLN A 7 -1.97 6.19 22.15
N ASN A 8 -0.90 5.95 21.39
CA ASN A 8 -0.93 6.05 19.94
C ASN A 8 -1.91 5.04 19.32
N LEU A 9 -1.96 3.81 19.86
CA LEU A 9 -2.90 2.78 19.43
C LEU A 9 -4.35 3.15 19.74
N ASP A 10 -4.61 3.77 20.89
CA ASP A 10 -5.96 4.26 21.23
C ASP A 10 -6.45 5.31 20.25
N VAL A 11 -5.61 6.30 19.92
CA VAL A 11 -5.92 7.30 18.90
C VAL A 11 -6.15 6.65 17.54
N LEU A 12 -5.33 5.67 17.17
CA LEU A 12 -5.46 4.95 15.91
C LEU A 12 -6.80 4.20 15.81
N LEU A 13 -7.21 3.51 16.88
CA LEU A 13 -8.47 2.76 16.95
C LEU A 13 -9.70 3.68 16.84
N ILE A 14 -9.66 4.85 17.50
CA ILE A 14 -10.72 5.85 17.40
C ILE A 14 -10.81 6.37 15.96
N PHE A 15 -9.69 6.70 15.35
CA PHE A 15 -9.68 7.17 13.97
C PHE A 15 -10.17 6.09 12.99
N ALA A 16 -9.72 4.83 13.14
CA ALA A 16 -10.11 3.72 12.29
C ALA A 16 -11.61 3.41 12.37
N SER A 17 -12.20 3.46 13.57
CA SER A 17 -13.62 3.22 13.77
C SER A 17 -14.49 4.33 13.18
N LEU A 18 -14.11 5.60 13.38
CA LEU A 18 -14.77 6.74 12.75
C LEU A 18 -14.69 6.68 11.22
N PHE A 19 -13.51 6.38 10.69
CA PHE A 19 -13.31 6.23 9.26
C PHE A 19 -14.16 5.09 8.68
N SER A 20 -14.23 3.95 9.37
CA SER A 20 -15.08 2.82 8.96
C SER A 20 -16.56 3.21 8.92
N ALA A 21 -17.04 4.02 9.88
CA ALA A 21 -18.41 4.50 9.90
C ALA A 21 -18.73 5.40 8.70
N VAL A 22 -17.85 6.36 8.41
CA VAL A 22 -17.97 7.26 7.25
C VAL A 22 -17.93 6.46 5.94
N ASN A 23 -16.96 5.55 5.79
CA ASN A 23 -16.83 4.72 4.59
C ASN A 23 -18.06 3.83 4.37
N THR A 24 -18.64 3.27 5.44
CA THR A 24 -19.87 2.46 5.36
C THR A 24 -21.05 3.28 4.81
N ALA A 25 -21.16 4.56 5.15
CA ALA A 25 -22.20 5.42 4.59
C ALA A 25 -22.08 5.56 3.06
N PHE A 26 -20.86 5.74 2.55
CA PHE A 26 -20.63 5.77 1.10
C PHE A 26 -20.88 4.41 0.44
N ILE A 27 -20.48 3.31 1.08
CA ILE A 27 -20.76 1.95 0.59
C ILE A 27 -22.27 1.73 0.42
N VAL A 28 -23.08 2.14 1.40
CA VAL A 28 -24.54 2.03 1.29
C VAL A 28 -25.08 2.83 0.11
N LEU A 29 -24.54 4.03 -0.15
CA LEU A 29 -24.91 4.84 -1.31
C LEU A 29 -24.51 4.19 -2.64
N THR A 30 -23.28 3.66 -2.74
CA THR A 30 -22.78 3.06 -3.98
C THR A 30 -23.34 1.68 -4.27
N LEU A 31 -23.76 0.95 -3.23
CA LEU A 31 -24.40 -0.36 -3.37
C LEU A 31 -25.78 -0.23 -4.01
N ALA A 32 -26.48 0.88 -3.75
CA ALA A 32 -27.73 1.19 -4.44
C ALA A 32 -27.55 1.29 -5.96
N SER A 33 -26.38 1.69 -6.45
CA SER A 33 -26.06 1.74 -7.89
C SER A 33 -25.81 0.37 -8.52
N LEU A 34 -25.56 -0.68 -7.72
CA LEU A 34 -25.49 -2.08 -8.20
C LEU A 34 -26.84 -2.79 -8.17
N SER A 35 -27.87 -2.20 -7.57
CA SER A 35 -29.21 -2.76 -7.56
C SER A 35 -30.04 -2.08 -8.65
N ALA A 36 -30.86 -2.84 -9.37
CA ALA A 36 -31.80 -2.27 -10.33
C ALA A 36 -32.77 -1.35 -9.57
N PRO A 37 -32.91 -0.07 -9.97
CA PRO A 37 -33.89 0.80 -9.34
C PRO A 37 -35.30 0.22 -9.56
N PRO A 38 -36.25 0.40 -8.62
CA PRO A 38 -37.62 -0.09 -8.77
C PRO A 38 -38.32 0.49 -10.02
N SER A 39 -37.79 1.56 -10.59
CA SER A 39 -38.23 2.13 -11.87
C SER A 39 -37.97 1.22 -13.08
N TYR A 40 -37.05 0.26 -13.00
CA TYR A 40 -36.87 -0.73 -14.06
C TYR A 40 -38.09 -1.65 -14.20
N ARG A 41 -38.80 -1.90 -13.09
CA ARG A 41 -40.09 -2.59 -13.14
C ARG A 41 -41.15 -1.70 -13.76
N THR A 42 -41.18 -0.39 -13.48
CA THR A 42 -42.20 0.50 -14.07
C THR A 42 -41.95 0.75 -15.55
N ASP A 43 -40.70 0.86 -16.01
CA ASP A 43 -40.37 1.01 -17.43
C ASP A 43 -40.63 -0.29 -18.21
N ALA A 44 -40.29 -1.45 -17.63
CA ALA A 44 -40.65 -2.74 -18.20
C ALA A 44 -42.18 -2.95 -18.25
N LEU A 45 -42.91 -2.55 -17.20
CA LEU A 45 -44.38 -2.58 -17.18
C LEU A 45 -44.98 -1.59 -18.19
N THR A 46 -44.38 -0.41 -18.37
CA THR A 46 -44.86 0.60 -19.34
C THR A 46 -44.64 0.12 -20.78
N LEU A 47 -43.49 -0.51 -21.07
CA LEU A 47 -43.24 -1.18 -22.35
C LEU A 47 -44.20 -2.35 -22.58
N MET A 48 -44.53 -3.13 -21.53
CA MET A 48 -45.50 -4.22 -21.62
C MET A 48 -46.94 -3.70 -21.87
N ILE A 49 -47.35 -2.61 -21.22
CA ILE A 49 -48.66 -1.97 -21.44
C ILE A 49 -48.76 -1.38 -22.86
N MET A 50 -47.69 -0.79 -23.38
CA MET A 50 -47.62 -0.29 -24.76
C MET A 50 -47.68 -1.42 -25.80
N GLN A 51 -47.14 -2.61 -25.48
CA GLN A 51 -47.26 -3.80 -26.34
C GLN A 51 -48.66 -4.42 -26.32
N VAL A 52 -49.36 -4.41 -25.18
CA VAL A 52 -50.76 -4.89 -25.11
C VAL A 52 -51.71 -3.99 -25.93
N GLY A 53 -51.40 -2.69 -26.02
CA GLY A 53 -52.16 -1.74 -26.85
C GLY A 53 -51.84 -1.75 -28.35
N ASN A 54 -50.72 -2.35 -28.77
CA ASN A 54 -50.29 -2.36 -30.17
C ASN A 54 -49.89 -3.78 -30.61
N SER A 55 -50.88 -4.53 -31.10
CA SER A 55 -50.84 -5.97 -31.41
C SER A 55 -49.95 -6.41 -32.58
N THR A 56 -48.93 -5.63 -32.94
CA THR A 56 -48.02 -5.91 -34.08
C THR A 56 -46.56 -6.14 -33.69
N LEU A 57 -46.19 -6.02 -32.41
CA LEU A 57 -44.82 -6.29 -31.96
C LEU A 57 -44.68 -7.75 -31.51
N THR A 58 -44.01 -8.53 -32.35
CA THR A 58 -43.64 -9.91 -32.09
C THR A 58 -42.82 -10.03 -30.80
N GLN A 59 -43.16 -11.07 -30.03
CA GLN A 59 -42.60 -11.48 -28.75
C GLN A 59 -41.12 -11.90 -28.91
N GLY A 60 -40.23 -10.94 -29.15
CA GLY A 60 -38.80 -11.15 -29.35
C GLY A 60 -37.97 -10.44 -28.28
N GLY A 61 -37.65 -11.16 -27.21
CA GLY A 61 -36.48 -10.90 -26.36
C GLY A 61 -36.46 -9.58 -25.59
N LEU A 62 -37.23 -9.49 -24.50
CA LEU A 62 -36.99 -8.50 -23.45
C LEU A 62 -36.78 -9.23 -22.13
N ASP A 63 -35.61 -9.85 -21.98
CA ASP A 63 -35.04 -10.04 -20.65
C ASP A 63 -34.39 -8.70 -20.28
N PRO A 64 -34.93 -7.92 -19.33
CA PRO A 64 -34.21 -6.78 -18.79
C PRO A 64 -33.08 -7.30 -17.89
N SER A 65 -32.04 -7.89 -18.48
CA SER A 65 -30.86 -8.30 -17.76
C SER A 65 -30.12 -7.03 -17.33
N PHE A 66 -30.39 -6.59 -16.11
CA PHE A 66 -29.69 -5.47 -15.49
C PHE A 66 -28.21 -5.87 -15.32
N SER A 67 -27.34 -5.26 -16.13
CA SER A 67 -25.90 -5.40 -16.00
C SER A 67 -25.34 -4.11 -15.38
N PRO A 68 -24.77 -4.15 -14.17
CA PRO A 68 -24.22 -2.97 -13.54
C PRO A 68 -23.05 -2.41 -14.37
N SER A 69 -22.96 -1.08 -14.46
CA SER A 69 -21.85 -0.41 -15.15
C SER A 69 -20.51 -0.83 -14.55
N ARG A 70 -19.49 -1.04 -15.41
CA ARG A 70 -18.11 -1.35 -15.00
C ARG A 70 -17.53 -0.30 -14.04
N SER A 71 -17.96 0.97 -14.15
CA SER A 71 -17.57 2.04 -13.22
C SER A 71 -18.13 1.81 -11.81
N ALA A 72 -19.40 1.41 -11.69
CA ALA A 72 -20.03 1.14 -10.41
C ALA A 72 -19.38 -0.04 -9.68
N ILE A 73 -19.02 -1.10 -10.41
CA ILE A 73 -18.28 -2.25 -9.86
C ILE A 73 -16.92 -1.79 -9.32
N ARG A 74 -16.16 -1.03 -10.10
CA ARG A 74 -14.83 -0.51 -9.70
C ARG A 74 -14.93 0.32 -8.42
N GLN A 75 -15.85 1.29 -8.39
CA GLN A 75 -16.06 2.17 -7.23
C GLN A 75 -16.36 1.36 -5.96
N ASN A 76 -17.29 0.39 -6.04
CA ASN A 76 -17.64 -0.44 -4.89
C ASN A 76 -16.47 -1.32 -4.45
N CYS A 77 -15.75 -1.97 -5.38
CA CYS A 77 -14.55 -2.73 -5.04
C CYS A 77 -13.51 -1.88 -4.31
N THR A 78 -13.28 -0.64 -4.74
CA THR A 78 -12.32 0.27 -4.09
C THR A 78 -12.79 0.72 -2.70
N PHE A 79 -14.08 1.04 -2.52
CA PHE A 79 -14.64 1.37 -1.21
C PHE A 79 -14.54 0.20 -0.22
N PHE A 80 -14.89 -1.02 -0.64
CA PHE A 80 -14.74 -2.23 0.18
C PHE A 80 -13.27 -2.54 0.49
N ALA A 81 -12.36 -2.39 -0.48
CA ALA A 81 -10.93 -2.59 -0.25
C ALA A 81 -10.38 -1.61 0.80
N SER A 82 -10.80 -0.35 0.74
CA SER A 82 -10.50 0.65 1.77
C SER A 82 -11.05 0.26 3.14
N LEU A 83 -12.30 -0.22 3.22
CA LEU A 83 -12.91 -0.65 4.49
C LEU A 83 -12.14 -1.83 5.10
N CYS A 84 -11.86 -2.86 4.31
CA CYS A 84 -11.13 -4.04 4.75
C CYS A 84 -9.74 -3.67 5.29
N THR A 85 -8.99 -2.82 4.58
CA THR A 85 -7.66 -2.36 5.04
C THR A 85 -7.73 -1.59 6.36
N SER A 86 -8.76 -0.77 6.58
CA SER A 86 -8.99 -0.11 7.87
C SER A 86 -9.29 -1.13 8.98
N ILE A 87 -10.12 -2.14 8.72
CA ILE A 87 -10.43 -3.20 9.69
C ILE A 87 -9.17 -4.01 10.03
N PHE A 88 -8.32 -4.32 9.05
CA PHE A 88 -7.03 -4.95 9.31
C PHE A 88 -6.14 -4.10 10.22
N ALA A 89 -6.08 -2.78 10.01
CA ALA A 89 -5.36 -1.88 10.89
C ALA A 89 -5.92 -1.87 12.32
N THR A 90 -7.26 -1.85 12.47
CA THR A 90 -7.94 -1.97 13.77
C THR A 90 -7.61 -3.28 14.47
N ALA A 91 -7.71 -4.42 13.76
CA ALA A 91 -7.40 -5.73 14.30
C ALA A 91 -5.94 -5.81 14.77
N GLY A 92 -5.01 -5.31 13.95
CA GLY A 92 -3.60 -5.22 14.31
C GLY A 92 -3.36 -4.33 15.54
N ALA A 93 -4.07 -3.22 15.66
CA ALA A 93 -3.98 -2.34 16.82
C ALA A 93 -4.50 -2.99 18.11
N VAL A 94 -5.59 -3.75 18.04
CA VAL A 94 -6.10 -4.53 19.19
C VAL A 94 -5.09 -5.61 19.61
N LEU A 95 -4.54 -6.36 18.65
CA LEU A 95 -3.52 -7.37 18.93
C LEU A 95 -2.26 -6.75 19.56
N ALA A 96 -1.80 -5.62 19.02
CA ALA A 96 -0.69 -4.87 19.60
C ALA A 96 -0.96 -4.48 21.05
N LYS A 97 -2.17 -3.98 21.36
CA LYS A 97 -2.56 -3.68 22.75
C LYS A 97 -2.52 -4.90 23.65
N GLN A 98 -2.99 -6.05 23.17
CA GLN A 98 -2.92 -7.31 23.94
C GLN A 98 -1.48 -7.71 24.24
N TRP A 99 -0.57 -7.59 23.26
CA TRP A 99 0.86 -7.87 23.46
C TRP A 99 1.49 -6.89 24.47
N LEU A 100 1.19 -5.60 24.37
CA LEU A 100 1.66 -4.56 25.29
C LEU A 100 1.16 -4.81 26.73
N GLN A 101 -0.10 -5.20 26.90
CA GLN A 101 -0.67 -5.54 28.21
C GLN A 101 -0.06 -6.80 28.82
N SER A 102 0.18 -7.83 27.99
CA SER A 102 0.87 -9.05 28.43
C SER A 102 2.32 -8.74 28.87
N TYR A 103 2.97 -7.83 28.16
CA TYR A 103 4.30 -7.35 28.50
C TYR A 103 4.33 -6.63 29.87
N GLU A 104 3.34 -5.78 30.18
CA GLU A 104 3.26 -5.07 31.46
C GLU A 104 2.91 -5.97 32.66
N ARG A 105 2.05 -6.99 32.47
CA ARG A 105 1.72 -7.95 33.53
C ARG A 105 2.89 -8.83 33.92
N THR A 106 3.78 -9.15 32.98
CA THR A 106 4.86 -10.09 33.22
C THR A 106 6.03 -9.41 33.91
N GLY A 107 6.35 -9.78 35.16
CA GLY A 107 7.50 -9.26 35.91
C GLY A 107 7.16 -8.50 37.19
N GLN A 108 5.91 -8.58 37.68
CA GLN A 108 5.50 -8.01 38.97
C GLN A 108 5.88 -8.90 40.17
N THR A 109 6.38 -10.12 39.94
CA THR A 109 6.63 -11.13 40.97
C THR A 109 8.13 -11.47 41.04
N GLY A 110 8.73 -11.48 42.24
CA GLY A 110 10.12 -11.90 42.48
C GLY A 110 11.08 -10.79 42.96
N SER A 111 12.35 -11.14 43.15
CA SER A 111 13.40 -10.21 43.64
C SER A 111 13.74 -9.12 42.60
N ARG A 112 14.25 -7.96 43.05
CA ARG A 112 14.61 -6.83 42.17
C ARG A 112 15.62 -7.22 41.07
N GLN A 113 16.55 -8.12 41.38
CA GLN A 113 17.52 -8.64 40.39
C GLN A 113 16.85 -9.52 39.34
N THR A 114 15.95 -10.41 39.74
CA THR A 114 15.20 -11.29 38.83
C THR A 114 14.29 -10.47 37.90
N GLN A 115 13.67 -9.41 38.42
CA GLN A 115 12.86 -8.48 37.63
C GLN A 115 13.68 -7.70 36.60
N ALA A 116 14.90 -7.28 36.95
CA ALA A 116 15.79 -6.58 36.03
C ALA A 116 16.22 -7.48 34.87
N LEU A 117 16.65 -8.72 35.15
CA LEU A 117 17.03 -9.70 34.14
C LEU A 117 15.85 -10.04 33.20
N LEU A 118 14.66 -10.29 33.76
CA LEU A 118 13.45 -10.55 32.98
C LEU A 118 13.06 -9.37 32.07
N ARG A 119 13.32 -8.11 32.45
CA ARG A 119 13.08 -6.96 31.59
C ARG A 119 14.07 -6.90 30.43
N THR A 120 15.34 -7.19 30.68
CA THR A 120 16.39 -7.14 29.65
C THR A 120 16.20 -8.25 28.61
N GLU A 121 15.94 -9.49 29.04
CA GLU A 121 15.62 -10.61 28.15
C GLU A 121 14.40 -10.33 27.27
N LYS A 122 13.37 -9.71 27.85
CA LYS A 122 12.18 -9.32 27.10
C LYS A 122 12.42 -8.18 26.13
N TRP A 123 13.28 -7.22 26.47
CA TRP A 123 13.66 -6.17 25.54
C TRP A 123 14.39 -6.75 24.32
N ILE A 124 15.32 -7.68 24.56
CA ILE A 124 16.03 -8.42 23.51
C ILE A 124 15.04 -9.23 22.66
N GLY A 125 14.06 -9.89 23.30
CA GLY A 125 12.97 -10.57 22.61
C GLY A 125 12.10 -9.63 21.79
N ALA A 126 11.64 -8.51 22.33
CA ALA A 126 10.79 -7.56 21.62
C ALA A 126 11.50 -6.96 20.40
N GLU A 127 12.81 -6.73 20.49
CA GLU A 127 13.64 -6.26 19.38
C GLU A 127 13.87 -7.36 18.34
N SER A 128 14.17 -8.60 18.76
CA SER A 128 14.36 -9.73 17.84
C SER A 128 13.09 -10.09 17.07
N TRP A 129 11.92 -9.95 17.69
CA TRP A 129 10.61 -10.12 17.07
C TRP A 129 10.08 -8.85 16.38
N ARG A 130 10.86 -7.76 16.34
CA ARG A 130 10.52 -6.49 15.66
C ARG A 130 9.13 -5.95 16.05
N LEU A 131 8.76 -6.05 17.32
CA LEU A 131 7.45 -5.60 17.80
C LEU A 131 7.20 -4.11 17.51
N ARG A 132 8.23 -3.28 17.73
CA ARG A 132 8.14 -1.83 17.55
C ARG A 132 7.80 -1.39 16.11
N PRO A 133 8.54 -1.81 15.06
CA PRO A 133 8.18 -1.43 13.69
C PRO A 133 6.84 -2.02 13.24
N VAL A 134 6.41 -3.19 13.77
CA VAL A 134 5.07 -3.72 13.48
C VAL A 134 3.99 -2.78 14.03
N VAL A 135 4.12 -2.29 15.26
CA VAL A 135 3.15 -1.33 15.82
C VAL A 135 3.20 0.03 15.12
N GLU A 136 4.39 0.48 14.72
CA GLU A 136 4.59 1.74 14.01
C GLU A 136 4.09 1.71 12.55
N THR A 137 3.91 0.53 11.94
CA THR A 137 3.34 0.39 10.59
C THR A 137 1.80 0.44 10.59
N LEU A 138 1.10 0.15 11.69
CA LEU A 138 -0.36 0.18 11.73
C LEU A 138 -1.00 1.53 11.31
N PRO A 139 -0.49 2.70 11.74
CA PRO A 139 -0.96 3.99 11.22
C PRO A 139 -0.79 4.14 9.71
N THR A 140 0.24 3.52 9.13
CA THR A 140 0.49 3.59 7.69
C THR A 140 -0.52 2.77 6.88
N LEU A 141 -0.95 1.60 7.39
CA LEU A 141 -2.06 0.86 6.79
C LEU A 141 -3.34 1.68 6.76
N LEU A 142 -3.59 2.45 7.81
CA LEU A 142 -4.76 3.32 7.89
C LEU A 142 -4.65 4.48 6.88
N LEU A 143 -3.48 5.12 6.76
CA LEU A 143 -3.22 6.11 5.70
C LEU A 143 -3.45 5.55 4.29
N ILE A 144 -3.03 4.30 4.03
CA ILE A 144 -3.30 3.61 2.75
C ILE A 144 -4.80 3.45 2.53
N SER A 145 -5.54 3.04 3.57
CA SER A 145 -6.99 2.92 3.53
C SER A 145 -7.68 4.26 3.21
N LEU A 146 -7.21 5.36 3.82
CA LEU A 146 -7.69 6.73 3.53
C LEU A 146 -7.41 7.14 2.09
N ALA A 147 -6.23 6.82 1.56
CA ALA A 147 -5.88 7.09 0.17
C ALA A 147 -6.79 6.32 -0.81
N LEU A 148 -7.04 5.03 -0.56
CA LEU A 148 -7.99 4.24 -1.35
C LEU A 148 -9.41 4.82 -1.32
N PHE A 149 -9.85 5.29 -0.15
CA PHE A 149 -11.15 5.96 0.00
C PHE A 149 -11.23 7.25 -0.81
N TYR A 150 -10.19 8.08 -0.80
CA TYR A 150 -10.15 9.29 -1.62
C TYR A 150 -10.22 8.97 -3.11
N VAL A 151 -9.50 7.95 -3.59
CA VAL A 151 -9.59 7.51 -4.99
C VAL A 151 -11.01 7.08 -5.35
N ALA A 152 -11.66 6.28 -4.49
CA ALA A 152 -13.04 5.86 -4.68
C ALA A 152 -14.02 7.04 -4.69
N LEU A 153 -13.82 8.01 -3.80
CA LEU A 153 -14.64 9.22 -3.70
C LEU A 153 -14.49 10.12 -4.94
N CYS A 154 -13.27 10.30 -5.44
CA CYS A 154 -13.04 11.03 -6.69
C CYS A 154 -13.75 10.37 -7.88
N ASP A 155 -13.67 9.04 -8.00
CA ASP A 155 -14.33 8.28 -9.07
C ASP A 155 -15.86 8.39 -8.96
N LEU A 156 -16.40 8.30 -7.74
CA LEU A 156 -17.83 8.49 -7.47
C LEU A 156 -18.29 9.89 -7.89
N LEU A 157 -17.63 10.93 -7.39
CA LEU A 157 -17.99 12.32 -7.68
C LEU A 157 -17.85 12.65 -9.17
N TRP A 158 -16.86 12.07 -9.86
CA TRP A 158 -16.69 12.27 -11.29
C TRP A 158 -17.91 11.76 -12.08
N SER A 159 -18.48 10.64 -11.66
CA SER A 159 -19.69 10.07 -12.29
C SER A 159 -20.97 10.83 -11.94
N THR A 160 -21.01 11.54 -10.81
CA THR A 160 -22.19 12.31 -10.37
C THR A 160 -22.16 13.77 -10.82
N SER A 161 -21.07 14.49 -10.54
CA SER A 161 -20.93 15.91 -10.89
C SER A 161 -19.45 16.33 -10.93
N ILE A 162 -18.99 16.67 -12.13
CA ILE A 162 -17.61 17.14 -12.40
C ILE A 162 -17.20 18.35 -11.53
N PRO A 163 -18.00 19.42 -11.33
CA PRO A 163 -17.54 20.58 -10.57
C PRO A 163 -17.25 20.24 -9.10
N VAL A 164 -18.06 19.38 -8.47
CA VAL A 164 -17.83 18.95 -7.09
C VAL A 164 -16.59 18.05 -7.01
N ALA A 165 -16.40 17.16 -7.99
CA ALA A 165 -15.20 16.32 -8.09
C ALA A 165 -13.92 17.17 -8.13
N LEU A 166 -13.91 18.22 -8.97
CA LEU A 166 -12.76 19.12 -9.09
C LEU A 166 -12.44 19.85 -7.79
N MET A 167 -13.45 20.31 -7.05
CA MET A 167 -13.21 20.94 -5.75
C MET A 167 -12.56 19.97 -4.76
N VAL A 168 -13.08 18.74 -4.66
CA VAL A 168 -12.51 17.73 -3.76
C VAL A 168 -11.10 17.33 -4.17
N ILE A 169 -10.83 17.17 -5.47
CA ILE A 169 -9.49 16.88 -5.98
C ILE A 169 -8.52 18.03 -5.66
N ALA A 170 -8.95 19.29 -5.78
CA ALA A 170 -8.10 20.44 -5.47
C ALA A 170 -7.69 20.47 -3.98
N PHE A 171 -8.65 20.32 -3.06
CA PHE A 171 -8.36 20.28 -1.63
C PHE A 171 -7.45 19.11 -1.24
N THR A 172 -7.70 17.93 -1.81
CA THR A 172 -6.89 16.74 -1.55
C THR A 172 -5.48 16.85 -2.15
N ALA A 173 -5.33 17.45 -3.34
CA ALA A 173 -4.04 17.68 -3.97
C ALA A 173 -3.15 18.60 -3.13
N ILE A 174 -3.71 19.67 -2.56
CA ILE A 174 -2.96 20.58 -1.67
C ILE A 174 -2.41 19.80 -0.46
N GLY A 175 -3.26 19.00 0.20
CA GLY A 175 -2.85 18.16 1.32
C GLY A 175 -1.80 17.10 0.93
N ALA A 176 -1.96 16.47 -0.23
CA ALA A 176 -1.03 15.47 -0.74
C ALA A 176 0.34 16.08 -1.09
N VAL A 177 0.37 17.28 -1.68
CA VAL A 177 1.61 18.01 -1.96
C VAL A 177 2.30 18.39 -0.67
N PHE A 178 1.57 18.89 0.33
CA PHE A 178 2.13 19.21 1.65
C PHE A 178 2.71 17.96 2.32
N TYR A 179 1.97 16.85 2.35
CA TYR A 179 2.45 15.59 2.91
C TYR A 179 3.68 15.05 2.15
N GLY A 180 3.66 15.11 0.82
CA GLY A 180 4.77 14.70 -0.04
C GLY A 180 6.03 15.54 0.21
N PHE A 181 5.89 16.86 0.34
CA PHE A 181 6.98 17.75 0.70
C PHE A 181 7.60 17.37 2.05
N MET A 182 6.76 17.14 3.07
CA MET A 182 7.23 16.71 4.40
C MET A 182 7.93 15.34 4.36
N ALA A 183 7.40 14.40 3.56
CA ALA A 183 8.01 13.09 3.39
C ALA A 183 9.38 13.17 2.69
N ILE A 184 9.52 14.02 1.67
CA ILE A 184 10.79 14.24 0.96
C ILE A 184 11.78 14.96 1.87
N ALA A 185 11.35 15.97 2.62
CA ALA A 185 12.21 16.64 3.60
C ALA A 185 12.76 15.64 4.64
N ALA A 186 11.94 14.69 5.08
CA ALA A 186 12.33 13.63 6.01
C ALA A 186 13.27 12.56 5.41
N THR A 187 13.35 12.42 4.08
CA THR A 187 14.31 11.49 3.43
C THR A 187 15.64 12.14 3.11
N VAL A 188 15.65 13.45 2.86
CA VAL A 188 16.87 14.22 2.54
C VAL A 188 17.72 14.46 3.79
N ASP A 189 17.09 14.71 4.94
CA ASP A 189 17.81 14.96 6.19
C ASP A 189 17.46 13.91 7.27
N ALA A 190 18.48 13.14 7.68
CA ALA A 190 18.37 12.11 8.71
C ALA A 190 18.01 12.67 10.10
N PHE A 191 18.25 13.97 10.33
CA PHE A 191 17.93 14.66 11.59
C PHE A 191 16.62 15.45 11.54
N CYS A 192 15.87 15.39 10.43
CA CYS A 192 14.62 16.10 10.30
C CYS A 192 13.56 15.54 11.28
N PRO A 193 12.83 16.39 12.04
CA PRO A 193 11.86 15.95 13.05
C PRO A 193 10.60 15.26 12.48
N TYR A 194 10.42 15.27 11.16
CA TYR A 194 9.26 14.72 10.45
C TYR A 194 9.44 13.26 10.02
N GLN A 195 10.20 12.45 10.76
CA GLN A 195 10.33 11.02 10.46
C GLN A 195 8.98 10.30 10.58
N THR A 196 8.45 9.86 9.45
CA THR A 196 7.25 9.02 9.39
C THR A 196 7.66 7.54 9.37
N ALA A 197 6.82 6.65 9.93
CA ALA A 197 7.06 5.20 9.86
C ALA A 197 7.25 4.69 8.43
N VAL A 198 6.65 5.38 7.45
CA VAL A 198 6.85 5.14 6.01
C VAL A 198 8.29 5.43 5.59
N SER A 199 8.88 6.56 6.00
CA SER A 199 10.28 6.88 5.69
C SER A 199 11.26 5.85 6.28
N THR A 200 10.98 5.33 7.48
CA THR A 200 11.79 4.30 8.13
C THR A 200 11.63 2.95 7.44
N ALA A 201 10.40 2.55 7.10
CA ALA A 201 10.12 1.31 6.38
C ALA A 201 10.73 1.32 4.96
N ILE A 202 10.63 2.45 4.25
CA ILE A 202 11.27 2.63 2.95
C ILE A 202 12.79 2.58 3.08
N ARG A 203 13.37 3.20 4.12
CA ARG A 203 14.82 3.15 4.37
C ARG A 203 15.28 1.74 4.68
N GLU A 204 14.53 0.97 5.47
CA GLU A 204 14.83 -0.45 5.72
C GLU A 204 14.73 -1.28 4.44
N PHE A 205 13.68 -1.10 3.64
CA PHE A 205 13.54 -1.81 2.36
C PHE A 205 14.64 -1.42 1.36
N ALA A 206 15.04 -0.16 1.33
CA ALA A 206 16.16 0.35 0.54
C ALA A 206 17.52 -0.18 1.03
N LEU A 207 17.68 -0.39 2.34
CA LEU A 207 18.88 -0.99 2.93
C LEU A 207 18.93 -2.50 2.69
N GLU A 208 17.79 -3.20 2.78
CA GLU A 208 17.69 -4.63 2.49
C GLU A 208 17.91 -4.91 1.00
N SER A 209 17.34 -4.10 0.11
CA SER A 209 17.64 -4.19 -1.33
C SER A 209 19.12 -3.89 -1.63
N LYS A 210 19.74 -2.89 -0.98
CA LYS A 210 21.19 -2.65 -1.08
C LYS A 210 22.01 -3.83 -0.56
N LYS A 211 21.70 -4.38 0.61
CA LYS A 211 22.37 -5.56 1.16
C LYS A 211 22.23 -6.77 0.24
N PHE A 212 21.04 -7.01 -0.30
CA PHE A 212 20.80 -8.10 -1.24
C PHE A 212 21.62 -7.93 -2.53
N LEU A 213 21.71 -6.70 -3.06
CA LEU A 213 22.56 -6.40 -4.21
C LEU A 213 24.05 -6.56 -3.92
N LEU A 214 24.51 -6.19 -2.72
CA LEU A 214 25.90 -6.38 -2.28
C LEU A 214 26.24 -7.86 -2.07
N LEU A 215 25.38 -8.62 -1.40
CA LEU A 215 25.54 -10.08 -1.24
C LEU A 215 25.50 -10.81 -2.58
N ARG A 216 24.65 -10.35 -3.51
CA ARG A 216 24.65 -10.84 -4.89
C ARG A 216 26.00 -10.50 -5.56
N SER A 217 26.47 -9.27 -5.48
CA SER A 217 27.79 -8.88 -6.02
C SER A 217 28.94 -9.74 -5.47
N ASP A 218 29.01 -9.95 -4.16
CA ASP A 218 30.08 -10.73 -3.52
C ASP A 218 30.04 -12.21 -3.92
N SER A 219 28.84 -12.81 -4.03
CA SER A 219 28.69 -14.19 -4.51
C SER A 219 29.09 -14.37 -5.98
N TRP A 220 28.82 -13.37 -6.85
CA TRP A 220 29.32 -13.37 -8.24
C TRP A 220 30.84 -13.24 -8.30
N VAL A 221 31.42 -12.40 -7.44
CA VAL A 221 32.87 -12.21 -7.34
C VAL A 221 33.56 -13.49 -6.84
N GLU A 222 33.03 -14.16 -5.81
CA GLU A 222 33.55 -15.45 -5.34
C GLU A 222 33.42 -16.57 -6.39
N ALA A 223 32.29 -16.64 -7.09
CA ALA A 223 32.10 -17.61 -8.18
C ALA A 223 33.09 -17.37 -9.33
N SER A 224 33.35 -16.12 -9.67
CA SER A 224 34.32 -15.74 -10.70
C SER A 224 35.76 -16.11 -10.29
N MET A 225 36.15 -15.87 -9.03
CA MET A 225 37.47 -16.26 -8.51
C MET A 225 37.66 -17.78 -8.50
N ARG A 226 36.63 -18.55 -8.13
CA ARG A 226 36.69 -20.03 -8.15
C ARG A 226 36.85 -20.59 -9.57
N LEU A 227 36.17 -19.99 -10.54
CA LEU A 227 36.31 -20.38 -11.95
C LEU A 227 37.69 -20.00 -12.52
N GLN A 228 38.22 -18.83 -12.13
CA GLN A 228 39.54 -18.35 -12.55
C GLN A 228 40.68 -19.19 -11.95
N ALA A 229 40.53 -19.65 -10.69
CA ALA A 229 41.46 -20.59 -10.05
C ALA A 229 41.43 -21.99 -10.71
N ARG A 230 40.27 -22.43 -11.21
CA ARG A 230 40.10 -23.76 -11.80
C ARG A 230 40.51 -23.85 -13.27
N TYR A 231 40.48 -22.74 -14.02
CA TYR A 231 40.84 -22.70 -15.45
C TYR A 231 41.69 -21.46 -15.81
N PRO A 232 42.98 -21.41 -15.42
CA PRO A 232 43.84 -20.23 -15.64
C PRO A 232 44.12 -19.95 -17.13
N GLY A 233 44.04 -20.96 -18.01
CA GLY A 233 44.29 -20.82 -19.46
C GLY A 233 43.19 -20.10 -20.24
N LEU A 234 41.91 -20.26 -19.83
CA LEU A 234 40.76 -19.70 -20.54
C LEU A 234 40.68 -18.16 -20.35
N PHE A 235 41.05 -17.67 -19.16
CA PHE A 235 41.05 -16.23 -18.86
C PHE A 235 42.20 -15.46 -19.52
N ARG A 236 43.35 -16.11 -19.81
CA ARG A 236 44.41 -15.50 -20.63
C ARG A 236 43.95 -15.24 -22.07
N MET A 237 43.13 -16.12 -22.65
CA MET A 237 42.52 -15.89 -23.98
C MET A 237 41.42 -14.83 -23.94
N ALA A 238 40.55 -14.85 -22.92
CA ALA A 238 39.49 -13.84 -22.77
C ALA A 238 40.02 -12.42 -22.53
N GLY A 239 41.16 -12.26 -21.83
CA GLY A 239 41.85 -10.98 -21.67
C GLY A 239 42.36 -10.39 -22.99
N ASN A 240 42.87 -11.25 -23.89
CA ASN A 240 43.30 -10.85 -25.24
C ASN A 240 42.13 -10.48 -26.16
N ILE A 241 40.98 -11.17 -26.03
CA ILE A 241 39.75 -10.87 -26.78
C ILE A 241 39.13 -9.55 -26.28
N CYS A 242 39.16 -9.29 -24.96
CA CYS A 242 38.62 -8.05 -24.40
C CYS A 242 39.45 -6.81 -24.79
N MET A 243 40.78 -6.93 -24.92
CA MET A 243 41.61 -5.85 -25.45
C MET A 243 41.36 -5.57 -26.95
N THR A 244 41.11 -6.60 -27.76
CA THR A 244 40.78 -6.43 -29.19
C THR A 244 39.41 -5.78 -29.38
N VAL A 245 38.39 -6.18 -28.61
CA VAL A 245 37.06 -5.56 -28.64
C VAL A 245 37.10 -4.09 -28.16
N ARG A 246 37.93 -3.77 -27.16
CA ARG A 246 38.13 -2.38 -26.69
C ARG A 246 38.92 -1.50 -27.69
N GLY A 247 39.72 -2.12 -28.57
CA GLY A 247 40.36 -1.47 -29.71
C GLY A 247 39.37 -1.17 -30.83
N VAL A 248 38.55 -2.15 -31.21
CA VAL A 248 37.48 -2.01 -32.23
C VAL A 248 36.42 -0.99 -31.80
N TRP A 249 36.08 -0.93 -30.52
CA TRP A 249 35.10 0.04 -30.00
C TRP A 249 35.65 1.47 -29.94
N ARG A 250 36.95 1.67 -29.73
CA ARG A 250 37.60 2.99 -29.86
C ARG A 250 37.70 3.44 -31.32
N PHE A 251 37.88 2.52 -32.26
CA PHE A 251 37.87 2.79 -33.69
C PHE A 251 36.47 3.20 -34.19
N LEU A 252 35.42 2.50 -33.73
CA LEU A 252 34.03 2.83 -34.06
C LEU A 252 33.56 4.17 -33.46
N LYS A 253 34.08 4.58 -32.30
CA LYS A 253 33.80 5.92 -31.74
C LYS A 253 34.48 7.06 -32.51
N GLY A 254 35.57 6.81 -33.23
CA GLY A 254 36.24 7.81 -34.07
C GLY A 254 35.51 8.11 -35.39
N CYS A 255 34.83 7.12 -35.97
CA CYS A 255 34.10 7.31 -37.23
C CYS A 255 32.73 8.00 -37.08
N PHE A 256 32.21 8.17 -35.87
CA PHE A 256 30.88 8.75 -35.62
C PHE A 256 30.92 10.23 -35.20
N VAL A 257 32.08 10.90 -35.28
CA VAL A 257 32.26 12.32 -34.92
C VAL A 257 32.83 13.12 -36.12
N TRP A 258 32.28 12.91 -37.31
CA TRP A 258 32.39 13.85 -38.44
C TRP A 258 31.13 13.75 -39.31
N ARG A 259 30.02 14.33 -38.82
CA ARG A 259 29.08 15.10 -39.64
C ARG A 259 28.22 15.99 -38.75
#